data_AF-A0A971D6I7-F1
#
_entry.id   AF-A0A971D6I7-F1
#
_cell.length_a   1.000
_cell.length_b   1.000
_cell.length_c   1.000
_cell.angle_alpha   90.00
_cell.angle_beta   90.00
_cell.angle_gamma   90.00
#
_symmetry.space_group_name_H-M   'P 1'
#
loop_
_entity.id
_entity.type
_entity.pdbx_description
1 polymer ?
#
loop_
_entity_poly.entity_id
_entity_poly.type
_entity_poly.pdbx_seq_one_letter_code
_entity_poly.pdbx_strand_id
1 'polypeptide(L)' 'MKERNTAQSLSAAMRRTPNMRVFFINGWYDICTQIGILYYTLDHSDLPRERVFVKGYPAGHMTYLGEDNIQAVADD' A
#
# COMPACT_ATOMS: atom_id res chain seq x y z
N MET A 1 9.02 15.67 21.76
CA MET A 1 8.92 15.54 20.29
C MET A 1 7.62 14.83 19.98
N LYS A 2 6.82 15.30 19.03
CA LYS A 2 5.56 14.63 18.65
C LYS A 2 5.92 13.31 17.96
N GLU A 3 5.38 12.20 18.43
CA GLU A 3 5.64 10.88 17.86
C GLU A 3 5.11 10.83 16.42
N ARG A 4 5.92 10.29 15.49
CA ARG A 4 5.51 10.14 14.08
C ARG A 4 4.59 8.94 13.97
N ASN A 5 3.47 9.08 13.28
CA ASN A 5 2.68 7.92 12.91
C ASN A 5 3.36 7.10 11.78
N THR A 6 2.79 5.95 11.43
CA THR A 6 3.35 5.05 10.41
C THR A 6 3.52 5.72 9.05
N ALA A 7 2.53 6.50 8.60
CA ALA A 7 2.58 7.19 7.32
C ALA A 7 3.71 8.24 7.27
N GLN A 8 3.85 9.04 8.33
CA GLN A 8 4.92 10.03 8.48
C GLN A 8 6.30 9.38 8.53
N SER A 9 6.40 8.21 9.19
CA SER A 9 7.64 7.43 9.25
C SER A 9 8.01 6.87 7.89
N LEU A 10 7.04 6.37 7.12
CA LEU A 10 7.25 5.88 5.76
C LEU A 10 7.66 7.01 4.80
N SER A 11 7.00 8.16 4.85
CA SER A 11 7.37 9.34 4.05
C SER A 11 8.80 9.79 4.33
N ALA A 12 9.19 9.85 5.61
CA ALA A 12 10.57 10.16 5.99
C ALA A 12 11.58 9.12 5.46
N ALA A 13 11.24 7.83 5.48
CA ALA A 13 12.10 6.78 4.92
C ALA A 13 12.26 6.92 3.40
N MET A 14 11.16 7.14 2.66
CA MET A 14 11.20 7.32 1.20
C MET A 14 11.97 8.57 0.78
N ARG A 15 11.97 9.65 1.59
CA ARG A 15 12.77 10.86 1.32
C ARG A 15 14.26 10.66 1.59
N ARG A 16 14.61 9.86 2.60
CA ARG A 16 16.01 9.51 2.92
C ARG A 16 16.61 8.51 1.93
N THR A 17 15.78 7.69 1.30
CA THR A 17 16.18 6.68 0.33
C THR A 17 15.54 7.00 -1.03
N PRO A 18 16.19 7.80 -1.89
CA PRO A 18 15.58 8.30 -3.14
C PRO A 18 15.08 7.22 -4.10
N ASN A 19 15.67 6.02 -4.07
CA ASN A 19 15.29 4.90 -4.93
C ASN A 19 14.26 3.97 -4.29
N MET A 20 13.84 4.21 -3.05
CA MET A 20 12.82 3.40 -2.40
C MET A 20 11.47 3.62 -3.09
N ARG A 21 10.83 2.53 -3.48
CA ARG A 21 9.47 2.48 -4.04
C ARG A 21 8.59 1.69 -3.09
N VAL A 22 7.31 2.02 -3.04
CA VAL A 22 6.35 1.33 -2.17
C VAL A 22 5.20 0.82 -3.03
N PHE A 23 4.84 -0.44 -2.85
CA PHE A 23 3.70 -1.07 -3.49
C PHE A 23 2.65 -1.40 -2.43
N PHE A 24 1.46 -0.82 -2.58
CA PHE A 24 0.29 -1.13 -1.76
C PHE A 24 -0.61 -2.12 -2.50
N ILE A 25 -0.81 -3.26 -1.86
CA ILE A 25 -1.63 -4.36 -2.35
C ILE A 25 -2.90 -4.42 -1.49
N ASN A 26 -4.07 -4.46 -2.10
CA ASN A 26 -5.34 -4.55 -1.37
C ASN A 26 -6.38 -5.39 -2.10
N GLY A 27 -7.21 -6.12 -1.35
CA GLY A 27 -8.31 -6.88 -1.92
C GLY A 27 -9.56 -6.02 -2.10
N TRP A 28 -10.23 -6.13 -3.25
CA TRP A 28 -11.51 -5.44 -3.49
C TRP A 28 -12.62 -5.89 -2.54
N TYR A 29 -12.52 -7.09 -1.99
CA TYR A 29 -13.48 -7.68 -1.07
C TYR A 29 -13.02 -7.63 0.39
N ASP A 30 -11.96 -6.85 0.69
CA ASP A 30 -11.48 -6.65 2.06
C ASP A 30 -12.39 -5.71 2.85
N ILE A 31 -13.04 -6.25 3.87
CA ILE A 31 -13.93 -5.52 4.79
C ILE A 31 -13.23 -5.00 6.05
N CYS A 32 -11.99 -5.43 6.31
CA CYS A 32 -11.17 -4.96 7.42
C CYS A 32 -10.43 -3.69 7.04
N THR A 33 -9.90 -3.65 5.81
CA THR A 33 -9.20 -2.50 5.25
C THR A 33 -9.66 -2.26 3.81
N GLN A 34 -10.81 -1.60 3.66
CA GLN A 34 -11.39 -1.29 2.36
C GLN A 34 -10.44 -0.44 1.52
N ILE A 35 -10.41 -0.69 0.22
CA ILE A 35 -9.54 0.03 -0.73
C ILE A 35 -9.73 1.56 -0.69
N GLY A 36 -10.93 2.04 -0.35
CA GLY A 36 -11.20 3.47 -0.14
C GLY A 36 -10.40 4.08 1.02
N ILE A 37 -10.24 3.35 2.13
CA ILE A 37 -9.45 3.78 3.28
C ILE A 37 -7.96 3.85 2.92
N LEU A 38 -7.49 2.95 2.06
CA LEU A 38 -6.13 3.01 1.52
C LEU A 38 -5.93 4.31 0.73
N TYR A 39 -6.80 4.62 -0.23
CA TYR A 39 -6.69 5.87 -1.00
C TYR A 39 -6.74 7.11 -0.10
N TYR A 40 -7.70 7.15 0.84
CA TYR A 40 -7.78 8.23 1.82
C TYR A 40 -6.47 8.38 2.60
N THR A 41 -5.88 7.28 3.08
CA THR A 41 -4.62 7.31 3.82
C THR A 41 -3.49 7.85 2.96
N LEU A 42 -3.38 7.41 1.70
CA LEU A 42 -2.35 7.87 0.77
C LEU A 42 -2.46 9.37 0.50
N ASP A 43 -3.68 9.89 0.30
CA ASP A 43 -3.93 11.31 0.05
C ASP A 43 -3.53 12.20 1.24
N HIS A 44 -3.50 11.65 2.46
CA HIS A 44 -3.16 12.38 3.70
C HIS A 44 -1.78 12.01 4.28
N SER A 45 -0.97 11.24 3.55
CA SER A 45 0.30 10.68 4.06
C SER A 45 1.56 11.46 3.70
N ASP A 46 1.47 12.47 2.81
CA ASP A 46 2.62 13.19 2.24
C ASP A 46 3.72 12.24 1.69
N LEU A 47 3.32 11.12 1.09
CA LEU A 47 4.27 10.23 0.41
C LEU A 47 4.67 10.80 -0.96
N PRO A 48 5.92 10.62 -1.41
CA PRO A 48 6.32 10.92 -2.78
C PRO A 48 5.58 10.01 -3.78
N ARG A 49 4.45 10.50 -4.30
CA ARG A 49 3.46 9.71 -5.06
C ARG A 49 4.00 9.11 -6.35
N GLU A 50 4.99 9.76 -6.96
CA GLU A 50 5.67 9.28 -8.15
C GLU A 50 6.43 7.95 -7.94
N ARG A 51 6.61 7.52 -6.69
CA ARG A 51 7.24 6.25 -6.29
C ARG A 51 6.30 5.32 -5.51
N VAL A 52 5.00 5.61 -5.52
CA VAL A 52 3.96 4.79 -4.88
C VAL A 52 3.13 4.10 -5.95
N PHE A 53 2.99 2.79 -5.81
CA PHE A 53 2.16 1.96 -6.67
C PHE A 53 1.02 1.39 -5.84
N VAL A 54 -0.17 1.31 -6.42
CA VAL A 54 -1.36 0.75 -5.77
C VAL A 54 -2.05 -0.18 -6.75
N LYS A 55 -2.34 -1.41 -6.32
CA LYS A 55 -3.13 -2.35 -7.13
C LYS A 55 -4.13 -3.07 -6.25
N GLY A 56 -5.35 -3.14 -6.77
CA GLY A 56 -6.44 -3.92 -6.20
C GLY A 56 -6.54 -5.29 -6.86
N TYR A 57 -6.89 -6.31 -6.07
CA TYR A 57 -7.03 -7.70 -6.51
C TYR A 57 -8.44 -8.21 -6.20
N PRO A 58 -8.99 -9.16 -6.98
CA PRO A 58 -10.27 -9.81 -6.69
C PRO A 58 -10.15 -10.80 -5.51
N ALA A 59 -9.72 -10.30 -4.36
CA ALA A 59 -9.45 -11.04 -3.14
C ALA A 59 -9.99 -10.30 -1.90
N GLY A 60 -10.01 -10.99 -0.76
CA GLY A 60 -10.23 -10.39 0.55
C GLY A 60 -8.96 -9.79 1.14
N HIS A 61 -8.85 -9.76 2.47
CA HIS A 61 -7.71 -9.18 3.18
C HIS A 61 -6.36 -9.80 2.79
N MET A 62 -6.32 -11.13 2.66
CA MET A 62 -5.12 -11.86 2.29
C MET A 62 -5.10 -12.07 0.77
N THR A 63 -4.56 -11.11 0.04
CA THR A 63 -4.50 -11.14 -1.44
C THR A 63 -3.66 -12.29 -1.99
N TYR A 64 -2.86 -12.98 -1.18
CA TYR A 64 -2.07 -14.13 -1.59
C TYR A 64 -2.80 -15.47 -1.42
N LEU A 65 -4.10 -15.49 -1.15
CA LEU A 65 -4.85 -16.75 -1.06
C LEU A 65 -5.39 -17.19 -2.41
N GLY A 66 -5.10 -18.45 -2.76
CA GLY A 66 -5.47 -19.07 -4.05
C GLY A 66 -4.36 -18.93 -5.09
N GLU A 67 -4.17 -19.97 -5.91
CA GLU A 67 -3.06 -20.05 -6.88
C GLU A 67 -3.06 -18.87 -7.86
N ASP A 68 -4.23 -18.52 -8.40
CA ASP A 68 -4.38 -17.39 -9.34
C ASP A 68 -3.97 -16.04 -8.72
N ASN A 69 -4.33 -15.80 -7.46
CA ASN A 69 -3.99 -14.56 -6.79
C ASN A 69 -2.52 -14.52 -6.37
N ILE A 70 -1.94 -15.66 -5.93
CA ILE A 70 -0.50 -15.77 -5.67
C ILE A 70 0.28 -15.40 -6.92
N GLN A 71 -0.07 -16.00 -8.05
CA GLN A 71 0.60 -15.73 -9.32
C GLN A 71 0.45 -14.26 -9.71
N ALA A 72 -0.77 -13.72 -9.66
CA ALA A 72 -1.03 -12.32 -9.99
C ALA A 72 -0.24 -11.34 -9.12
N VAL A 73 -0.14 -11.59 -7.81
CA VAL A 73 0.63 -10.74 -6.88
C VAL A 73 2.14 -10.90 -7.10
N ALA A 74 2.62 -12.11 -7.44
CA ALA A 74 4.04 -12.38 -7.65
C ALA A 74 4.58 -11.80 -8.97
N ASP A 75 3.72 -11.63 -9.97
CA ASP A 75 4.09 -11.09 -11.28
C ASP A 75 4.18 -9.55 -11.32
N ASP A 76 3.71 -8.85 -10.27
CA ASP A 76 3.79 -7.38 -10.11
C ASP A 76 5.02 -6.91 -9.30
#